data_AF-A0ABD5VAZ9-F1
#
_entry.id   AF-A0ABD5VAZ9-F1
#
_cell.length_a   1.000
_cell.length_b   1.000
_cell.length_c   1.000
_cell.angle_alpha   90.00
_cell.angle_beta   90.00
_cell.angle_gamma   90.00
#
_symmetry.space_group_name_H-M   'P 1'
#
loop_
_entity.id
_entity.type
_entity.pdbx_description
1 polymer ?
#
loop_
_entity_poly.entity_id
_entity_poly.type
_entity_poly.pdbx_seq_one_letter_code
_entity_poly.pdbx_strand_id
1 'polypeptide(L)'
;MDRATYAIESLKMLIIVGIITIIGNTVGYGIGIIEAIPGMIMIIAIGLVSLVLAREVPVNFPGIAWAILIATILALPFSPVQGPFLEYTERIDFLATATPILAYAGLSVAMQADRLKQISWKLVIITVIAMFGTFVGSALIAELILDMQGII
;
A
#
# COMPACT_ATOMS: atom_id res chain seq x y z
N MET A 1 8.85 0.37 -23.68
CA MET A 1 9.84 0.73 -22.65
C MET A 1 10.67 -0.51 -22.36
N ASP A 2 11.99 -0.42 -22.42
CA ASP A 2 12.88 -1.56 -22.15
C ASP A 2 12.77 -2.02 -20.68
N ARG A 3 13.10 -3.30 -20.40
CA ARG A 3 13.03 -3.90 -19.05
C ARG A 3 13.90 -3.12 -18.06
N ALA A 4 15.11 -2.76 -18.46
CA ALA A 4 16.03 -2.03 -17.59
C ALA A 4 15.50 -0.64 -17.25
N THR A 5 14.97 0.09 -18.23
CA THR A 5 14.37 1.41 -18.01
C THR A 5 13.20 1.34 -17.03
N TYR A 6 12.37 0.31 -17.11
CA TYR A 6 11.26 0.10 -16.17
C TYR A 6 11.71 -0.12 -14.73
N ALA A 7 12.63 -1.07 -14.52
CA ALA A 7 13.15 -1.31 -13.18
C ALA A 7 13.79 -0.05 -12.59
N ILE A 8 14.53 0.73 -13.39
CA ILE A 8 15.17 1.97 -12.94
C ILE A 8 14.14 3.04 -12.58
N GLU A 9 13.11 3.26 -13.40
CA GLU A 9 12.06 4.25 -13.11
C GLU A 9 11.23 3.86 -11.89
N SER A 10 10.84 2.59 -11.78
CA SER A 10 10.15 2.06 -10.60
C SER A 10 11.00 2.21 -9.34
N LEU A 11 12.29 1.89 -9.41
CA LEU A 11 13.20 2.05 -8.28
C LEU A 11 13.33 3.52 -7.85
N LYS A 12 13.47 4.46 -8.80
CA LYS A 12 13.51 5.90 -8.49
C LYS A 12 12.26 6.35 -7.76
N MET A 13 11.08 5.95 -8.26
CA MET A 13 9.81 6.24 -7.60
C MET A 13 9.76 5.68 -6.18
N LEU A 14 10.12 4.41 -6.00
CA LEU A 14 10.12 3.74 -4.69
C LEU A 14 11.08 4.38 -3.69
N ILE A 15 12.26 4.82 -4.14
CA ILE A 15 13.21 5.55 -3.29
C ILE A 15 12.62 6.89 -2.84
N ILE A 16 12.02 7.65 -3.75
CA ILE A 16 11.40 8.94 -3.41
C ILE A 16 10.28 8.73 -2.38
N VAL A 17 9.38 7.78 -2.63
CA VAL A 17 8.30 7.44 -1.70
C VAL A 17 8.87 6.97 -0.36
N GLY A 18 9.89 6.12 -0.36
CA GLY A 18 10.51 5.61 0.85
C GLY A 18 11.16 6.69 1.71
N ILE A 19 11.82 7.68 1.10
CA ILE A 19 12.36 8.85 1.82
C ILE A 19 11.23 9.64 2.48
N ILE A 20 10.16 9.93 1.74
CA ILE A 20 8.99 10.64 2.27
C ILE A 20 8.37 9.84 3.43
N THR A 21 8.27 8.52 3.28
CA THR A 21 7.75 7.64 4.33
C THR A 21 8.62 7.64 5.57
N ILE A 22 9.95 7.56 5.46
CA ILE A 22 10.84 7.62 6.63
C ILE A 22 10.69 8.95 7.38
N ILE A 23 10.59 10.07 6.65
CA ILE A 23 10.33 11.38 7.24
C ILE A 23 8.96 11.39 7.93
N GLY A 24 7.93 10.88 7.26
CA GLY A 24 6.58 10.76 7.83
C GLY A 24 6.54 9.87 9.07
N ASN A 25 7.32 8.80 9.09
CA ASN A 25 7.44 7.86 10.21
C ASN A 25 8.07 8.53 11.44
N THR A 26 9.07 9.37 11.20
CA THR A 26 9.73 10.14 12.28
C THR A 26 8.82 11.24 12.82
N VAL A 27 8.20 12.01 11.93
CA VAL A 27 7.35 13.17 12.30
C VAL A 27 6.02 12.73 12.91
N GLY A 28 5.39 11.69 12.35
CA GLY A 28 4.06 11.24 12.73
C GLY A 28 4.04 10.24 13.89
N TYR A 29 5.06 9.38 13.98
CA TYR A 29 5.06 8.21 14.88
C TYR A 29 6.27 8.13 15.80
N GLY A 30 7.21 9.09 15.71
CA GLY A 30 8.36 9.19 16.61
C GLY A 30 9.41 8.10 16.41
N ILE A 31 9.35 7.32 15.33
CA ILE A 31 10.33 6.27 15.04
C ILE A 31 11.58 6.89 14.43
N GLY A 32 12.75 6.53 14.96
CA GLY A 32 14.03 7.08 14.50
C GLY A 32 14.33 6.75 13.03
N ILE A 33 14.86 7.72 12.29
CA ILE A 33 15.25 7.56 10.88
C ILE A 33 16.15 6.33 10.67
N ILE A 34 17.17 6.17 11.52
CA ILE A 34 18.14 5.09 11.41
C ILE A 34 17.49 3.72 11.64
N GLU A 35 16.55 3.64 12.59
CA GLU A 35 15.81 2.41 12.91
C GLU A 35 14.87 2.00 11.78
N ALA A 36 14.32 2.96 11.04
CA ALA A 36 13.40 2.74 9.93
C ALA A 36 14.09 2.29 8.63
N ILE A 37 15.40 2.57 8.46
CA ILE A 37 16.12 2.29 7.20
C ILE A 37 16.06 0.81 6.79
N PRO A 38 16.38 -0.17 7.67
CA PRO A 38 16.36 -1.58 7.29
C PRO A 38 14.97 -2.04 6.79
N GLY A 39 13.91 -1.63 7.48
CA GLY A 39 12.53 -1.93 7.10
C GLY A 39 12.16 -1.32 5.75
N MET A 40 12.54 -0.07 5.53
CA MET A 40 12.27 0.62 4.27
C MET A 40 12.99 -0.03 3.08
N ILE A 41 14.23 -0.50 3.27
CA ILE A 41 14.97 -1.22 2.23
C ILE A 41 14.23 -2.50 1.84
N MET A 42 13.71 -3.25 2.82
CA MET A 42 12.91 -4.45 2.56
C MET A 42 11.62 -4.14 1.79
N ILE A 43 10.90 -3.09 2.20
CA ILE A 43 9.67 -2.66 1.52
C ILE A 43 9.95 -2.23 0.08
N ILE A 44 11.03 -1.47 -0.17
CA ILE A 44 11.44 -1.08 -1.53
C ILE A 44 11.80 -2.30 -2.36
N ALA A 45 12.52 -3.27 -1.80
CA ALA A 45 12.87 -4.50 -2.51
C ALA A 45 11.63 -5.30 -2.91
N ILE A 46 10.67 -5.48 -2.00
CA ILE A 46 9.39 -6.14 -2.28
C ILE A 46 8.58 -5.35 -3.31
N GLY A 47 8.56 -4.03 -3.20
CA GLY A 47 7.90 -3.14 -4.16
C GLY A 47 8.48 -3.30 -5.57
N LEU A 48 9.79 -3.35 -5.70
CA LEU A 48 10.45 -3.52 -7.01
C LEU A 48 10.15 -4.89 -7.61
N VAL A 49 10.31 -5.96 -6.82
CA VAL A 49 10.04 -7.33 -7.26
C VAL A 49 8.58 -7.48 -7.69
N SER A 50 7.64 -6.93 -6.91
CA SER A 50 6.21 -7.03 -7.21
C SER A 50 5.81 -6.29 -8.49
N LEU A 51 6.38 -5.11 -8.75
CA LEU A 51 6.18 -4.37 -10.00
C LEU A 51 6.76 -5.10 -11.21
N VAL A 52 7.96 -5.69 -11.07
CA VAL A 52 8.57 -6.50 -12.13
C VAL A 52 7.73 -7.75 -12.41
N LEU A 53 7.27 -8.45 -11.38
CA LEU A 53 6.40 -9.63 -11.54
C LEU A 53 5.07 -9.28 -12.22
N ALA A 54 4.44 -8.19 -11.82
CA ALA A 54 3.18 -7.72 -12.44
C ALA A 54 3.31 -7.45 -13.95
N ARG A 55 4.53 -7.13 -14.40
CA ARG A 55 4.82 -6.86 -15.80
C ARG A 55 5.20 -8.12 -16.58
N GLU A 56 6.00 -9.00 -15.99
CA GLU A 56 6.59 -10.14 -16.68
C GLU A 56 5.69 -11.39 -16.63
N VAL A 57 4.87 -11.53 -15.60
CA VAL A 57 3.93 -12.64 -15.49
C VAL A 57 2.69 -12.31 -16.35
N PRO A 58 2.30 -13.13 -17.33
CA PRO A 58 1.16 -12.88 -18.23
C PRO A 58 -0.18 -13.20 -17.56
N VAL A 59 -0.34 -12.77 -16.31
CA VAL A 59 -1.56 -12.89 -15.52
C VAL A 59 -2.00 -11.48 -15.15
N ASN A 60 -3.29 -11.19 -15.23
CA ASN A 60 -3.87 -9.89 -14.84
C ASN A 60 -3.87 -9.72 -13.31
N PHE A 61 -2.72 -9.91 -12.67
CA PHE A 61 -2.54 -9.80 -11.24
C PHE A 61 -1.81 -8.48 -10.93
N PRO A 62 -2.45 -7.55 -10.21
CA PRO A 62 -1.90 -6.22 -10.02
C PRO A 62 -0.63 -6.27 -9.15
N GLY A 63 0.29 -5.32 -9.35
CA GLY A 63 1.56 -5.27 -8.60
C GLY A 63 1.38 -5.21 -7.09
N ILE A 64 0.36 -4.50 -6.59
CA ILE A 64 0.05 -4.49 -5.15
C ILE A 64 -0.32 -5.89 -4.62
N ALA A 65 -1.00 -6.72 -5.41
CA ALA A 65 -1.36 -8.06 -4.99
C ALA A 65 -0.12 -8.98 -4.97
N TRP A 66 0.83 -8.80 -5.89
CA TRP A 66 2.14 -9.44 -5.80
C TRP A 66 2.90 -9.02 -4.54
N ALA A 67 2.89 -7.73 -4.19
CA ALA A 67 3.55 -7.23 -2.99
C ALA A 67 2.97 -7.85 -1.72
N ILE A 68 1.63 -7.90 -1.62
CA ILE A 68 0.92 -8.55 -0.50
C ILE A 68 1.31 -10.02 -0.42
N LEU A 69 1.24 -10.76 -1.52
CA LEU A 69 1.57 -12.18 -1.54
C LEU A 69 3.00 -12.45 -1.06
N ILE A 70 3.98 -11.69 -1.58
CA ILE A 70 5.38 -11.80 -1.17
C ILE A 70 5.54 -11.48 0.32
N ALA A 71 5.00 -10.35 0.77
CA ALA A 71 5.10 -9.94 2.17
C ALA A 71 4.46 -10.99 3.11
N THR A 72 3.30 -11.55 2.73
CA THR A 72 2.66 -12.64 3.48
C THR A 72 3.56 -13.86 3.55
N ILE A 73 4.14 -14.32 2.43
CA ILE A 73 5.04 -15.47 2.43
C ILE A 73 6.25 -15.23 3.34
N LEU A 74 6.82 -14.03 3.33
CA LEU A 74 7.96 -13.68 4.18
C LEU A 74 7.59 -13.61 5.67
N ALA A 75 6.35 -13.22 5.99
CA ALA A 75 5.81 -13.11 7.36
C ALA A 75 5.36 -14.44 7.98
N LEU A 76 5.22 -15.51 7.19
CA LEU A 76 4.71 -16.79 7.69
C LEU A 76 5.70 -17.46 8.67
N PRO A 77 5.20 -18.22 9.67
CA PRO A 77 6.03 -18.82 10.72
C PRO A 77 7.06 -19.84 10.23
N PHE A 78 6.88 -20.36 9.01
CA PHE A 78 7.79 -21.29 8.35
C PHE A 78 8.81 -20.59 7.45
N SER A 79 8.76 -19.27 7.30
CA SER A 79 9.71 -18.50 6.51
C SER A 79 11.05 -18.38 7.26
N PRO A 80 12.19 -18.73 6.63
CA PRO A 80 13.51 -18.66 7.27
C PRO A 80 13.95 -17.23 7.59
N VAL A 81 13.30 -16.23 7.00
CA VAL A 81 13.61 -14.80 7.18
C VAL A 81 12.56 -14.07 8.01
N GLN A 82 11.59 -14.80 8.60
CA GLN A 82 10.46 -14.20 9.31
C GLN A 82 10.89 -13.25 10.43
N GLY A 83 11.77 -13.69 11.33
CA GLY A 83 12.18 -12.90 12.50
C GLY A 83 12.73 -11.53 12.12
N PRO A 84 13.82 -11.46 11.33
CA PRO A 84 14.35 -10.20 10.83
C PRO A 84 13.35 -9.39 10.00
N PHE A 85 12.52 -10.06 9.19
CA PHE A 85 11.51 -9.37 8.37
C PHE A 85 10.49 -8.63 9.24
N LEU A 86 9.92 -9.29 10.24
CA LEU A 86 8.97 -8.68 11.16
C LEU A 86 9.62 -7.59 12.01
N GLU A 87 10.80 -7.86 12.59
CA GLU A 87 11.52 -6.91 13.44
C GLU A 87 11.78 -5.57 12.72
N TYR A 88 12.20 -5.62 11.45
CA TYR A 88 12.50 -4.41 10.69
C TYR A 88 11.26 -3.75 10.08
N THR A 89 10.24 -4.53 9.69
CA THR A 89 9.01 -3.95 9.11
C THR A 89 8.10 -3.32 10.17
N GLU A 90 8.14 -3.80 11.42
CA GLU A 90 7.46 -3.16 12.56
C GLU A 90 7.97 -1.74 12.85
N ARG A 91 9.18 -1.40 12.41
CA ARG A 91 9.74 -0.04 12.52
C ARG A 91 9.24 0.90 11.44
N ILE A 92 8.30 0.48 10.59
CA ILE A 92 7.65 1.32 9.59
C ILE A 92 6.16 1.37 9.87
N ASP A 93 5.68 2.53 10.30
CA ASP A 93 4.23 2.74 10.37
C ASP A 93 3.67 2.87 8.94
N PHE A 94 2.76 1.98 8.58
CA PHE A 94 2.14 1.99 7.26
C PHE A 94 1.33 3.26 6.99
N LEU A 95 0.80 3.92 8.02
CA LEU A 95 0.09 5.19 7.84
C LEU A 95 1.04 6.32 7.41
N ALA A 96 2.35 6.23 7.71
CA ALA A 96 3.34 7.16 7.17
C ALA A 96 3.48 7.07 5.63
N THR A 97 3.03 5.96 5.01
CA THR A 97 2.94 5.84 3.54
C THR A 97 1.73 6.58 2.96
N ALA A 98 0.73 6.93 3.77
CA ALA A 98 -0.45 7.63 3.29
C ALA A 98 -0.11 9.04 2.80
N THR A 99 0.89 9.71 3.38
CA THR A 99 1.30 11.07 2.99
C THR A 99 1.71 11.17 1.52
N PRO A 100 2.68 10.38 1.00
CA PRO A 100 3.01 10.44 -0.43
C PRO A 100 1.83 10.03 -1.32
N ILE A 101 1.04 9.02 -0.91
CA ILE A 101 -0.14 8.57 -1.68
C ILE A 101 -1.16 9.71 -1.82
N LEU A 102 -1.53 10.36 -0.72
CA LEU A 102 -2.48 11.46 -0.71
C LEU A 102 -1.93 12.68 -1.45
N ALA A 103 -0.63 12.95 -1.36
CA ALA A 103 0.00 14.03 -2.13
C ALA A 103 -0.11 13.78 -3.64
N TYR A 104 0.22 12.57 -4.12
CA TYR A 104 0.07 12.20 -5.53
C TYR A 104 -1.39 12.19 -5.98
N ALA A 105 -2.30 11.67 -5.15
CA ALA A 105 -3.73 11.70 -5.43
C ALA A 105 -4.24 13.14 -5.55
N GLY A 106 -3.87 14.02 -4.62
CA GLY A 106 -4.21 15.44 -4.63
C GLY A 106 -3.65 16.16 -5.87
N LEU A 107 -2.39 15.92 -6.22
CA LEU A 107 -1.77 16.47 -7.43
C LEU A 107 -2.47 15.98 -8.72
N SER A 108 -2.77 14.68 -8.81
CA SER A 108 -3.48 14.08 -9.95
C SER A 108 -4.87 14.68 -10.15
N VAL A 109 -5.57 14.94 -9.05
CA VAL A 109 -6.88 15.60 -9.06
C VAL A 109 -6.75 17.09 -9.44
N ALA A 110 -5.74 17.79 -8.90
CA ALA A 110 -5.48 19.20 -9.21
C ALA A 110 -5.22 19.44 -10.70
N MET A 111 -4.51 18.51 -11.36
CA MET A 111 -4.27 18.56 -12.81
C MET A 111 -5.56 18.45 -13.65
N GLN A 112 -6.66 17.99 -13.08
CA GLN A 112 -7.96 17.80 -13.74
C GLN A 112 -9.05 18.71 -13.13
N ALA A 113 -8.66 19.86 -12.58
CA ALA A 113 -9.56 20.74 -11.81
C ALA A 113 -10.84 21.13 -12.55
N ASP A 114 -10.78 21.40 -13.86
CA ASP A 114 -11.97 21.80 -14.63
C ASP A 114 -12.98 20.67 -14.78
N ARG A 115 -12.49 19.43 -14.98
CA ARG A 115 -13.34 18.24 -14.99
C ARG A 115 -13.91 17.97 -13.61
N LEU A 116 -13.08 18.10 -12.56
CA LEU A 116 -13.48 17.90 -11.17
C LEU A 116 -14.67 18.80 -10.83
N LYS A 117 -14.61 20.11 -11.14
CA LYS A 117 -15.70 21.06 -10.89
C LYS A 117 -17.05 20.61 -11.44
N GLN A 118 -17.07 19.98 -12.62
CA GLN A 118 -18.31 19.50 -13.24
C GLN A 118 -18.90 18.26 -12.55
N ILE A 119 -18.07 17.47 -11.87
CA ILE A 119 -18.46 16.19 -11.27
C ILE A 119 -18.39 16.17 -9.72
N SER A 120 -17.90 17.23 -9.07
CA SER A 120 -17.60 17.28 -7.63
C SER A 120 -18.77 16.81 -6.75
N TRP A 121 -19.98 17.30 -7.01
CA TRP A 121 -21.16 16.90 -6.23
C TRP A 121 -21.52 15.41 -6.39
N LYS A 122 -21.37 14.87 -7.62
CA LYS A 122 -21.62 13.44 -7.88
C LYS A 122 -20.59 12.57 -7.16
N LEU A 123 -19.33 13.01 -7.11
CA LEU A 123 -18.27 12.30 -6.39
C LEU A 123 -18.57 12.17 -4.89
N VAL A 124 -19.08 13.22 -4.24
CA VAL A 124 -19.45 13.15 -2.81
C VAL A 124 -20.49 12.07 -2.57
N ILE A 125 -21.57 12.05 -3.37
CA ILE A 125 -22.63 11.05 -3.25
C ILE A 125 -22.09 9.64 -3.50
N ILE A 126 -21.30 9.45 -4.57
CA ILE A 126 -20.71 8.14 -4.90
C ILE A 126 -19.82 7.64 -3.75
N THR A 127 -18.98 8.50 -3.19
CA THR A 127 -18.09 8.13 -2.07
C THR A 127 -18.87 7.75 -0.82
N VAL A 128 -19.92 8.50 -0.46
CA VAL A 128 -20.76 8.18 0.70
C VAL A 128 -21.46 6.84 0.52
N ILE A 129 -22.08 6.61 -0.64
CA ILE A 129 -22.76 5.33 -0.94
C ILE A 129 -21.74 4.18 -0.97
N ALA A 130 -20.56 4.37 -1.55
CA ALA A 130 -19.51 3.35 -1.60
C ALA A 130 -18.95 3.01 -0.21
N MET A 131 -18.66 4.01 0.63
CA MET A 131 -18.20 3.80 2.00
C MET A 131 -19.28 3.12 2.86
N PHE A 132 -20.54 3.56 2.73
CA PHE A 132 -21.65 2.92 3.43
C PHE A 132 -21.84 1.47 2.98
N GLY A 133 -21.85 1.22 1.67
CA GLY A 133 -22.02 -0.11 1.10
C GLY A 133 -20.89 -1.07 1.47
N THR A 134 -19.64 -0.62 1.45
CA THR A 134 -18.49 -1.45 1.85
C THR A 134 -18.51 -1.76 3.34
N PHE A 135 -18.84 -0.79 4.19
CA PHE A 135 -18.95 -1.00 5.63
C PHE A 135 -20.09 -1.96 5.98
N VAL A 136 -21.30 -1.68 5.51
CA VAL A 136 -22.48 -2.53 5.78
C VAL A 136 -22.33 -3.90 5.16
N GLY A 137 -21.83 -4.01 3.93
CA GLY A 137 -21.55 -5.29 3.29
C GLY A 137 -20.56 -6.13 4.08
N SER A 138 -19.46 -5.52 4.56
CA SER A 138 -18.48 -6.22 5.41
C SER A 138 -19.08 -6.64 6.75
N ALA A 139 -19.89 -5.78 7.38
CA ALA A 139 -20.56 -6.09 8.64
C ALA A 139 -21.56 -7.24 8.50
N LEU A 140 -22.37 -7.27 7.43
CA LEU A 140 -23.32 -8.35 7.16
C LEU A 140 -22.62 -9.70 6.94
N ILE A 141 -21.52 -9.72 6.19
CA ILE A 141 -20.74 -10.94 5.97
C ILE A 141 -20.12 -11.41 7.29
N ALA A 142 -19.56 -10.49 8.08
CA ALA A 142 -19.00 -10.81 9.39
C ALA A 142 -20.06 -11.41 10.31
N GLU A 143 -21.22 -10.76 10.45
CA GLU A 143 -22.35 -11.22 11.26
C GLU A 143 -22.79 -12.63 10.87
N LEU A 144 -22.99 -12.87 9.57
CA LEU A 144 -23.42 -14.18 9.06
C LEU A 144 -22.40 -15.28 9.37
N ILE A 145 -21.11 -15.01 9.20
CA ILE A 145 -20.05 -15.99 9.49
C ILE A 145 -19.95 -16.25 11.00
N LEU A 146 -20.08 -15.20 11.82
CA LEU A 146 -19.99 -15.28 13.28
C LEU A 146 -21.18 -16.06 13.90
N ASP A 147 -22.40 -15.84 13.41
CA ASP A 147 -23.61 -16.61 13.77
C ASP A 147 -23.47 -18.08 13.34
N MET A 148 -22.98 -18.34 12.13
CA MET A 148 -22.68 -19.71 11.66
C MET A 148 -21.63 -20.43 12.53
N GLN A 149 -20.72 -19.69 13.16
CA GLN A 149 -19.72 -20.22 14.09
C GLN A 149 -20.24 -20.32 15.54
N GLY A 150 -21.43 -19.77 15.85
CA GLY A 150 -22.01 -19.75 17.19
C GLY A 150 -21.27 -18.85 18.18
N ILE A 151 -20.53 -17.84 17.68
CA ILE A 151 -19.79 -16.88 18.51
C ILE A 151 -20.73 -15.78 19.04
N ILE A 152 -21.77 -15.45 18.28
CA ILE A 152 -22.86 -14.53 18.61
C ILE A 152 -24.19 -15.21 18.30
#